data_AF-L0AG15-F1
#
_entry.id   AF-L0AG15-F1
#
_cell.length_a   1.000
_cell.length_b   1.000
_cell.length_c   1.000
_cell.angle_alpha   90.00
_cell.angle_beta   90.00
_cell.angle_gamma   90.00
#
_symmetry.space_group_name_H-M   'P 1'
#
loop_
_entity.id
_entity.type
_entity.pdbx_description
1 polymer ?
#
loop_
_entity_poly.entity_id
_entity_poly.type
_entity_poly.pdbx_seq_one_letter_code
_entity_poly.pdbx_strand_id
1 'polypeptide(L)'
;MVFQSAIARLRTGFAIAKASFGVLRREKWLLAFPILYGFAVIVGLVGLLAGLVVVVFGSAIGVAALESVAVDVGGSETVTAVLGLVGSFLFLFAATAVATFFSAALVHSVGKLFAGEPTGVRDGLAGAWESKRTIFAWGFVGAAVGMVFRALESQEGKLAATVRAIAGFAWFAMTFFIVPVIVFRDSGVRESMHDSVTLFRETWGEVGGISLGIGLVTIAAAIPVLGLGIGAPVFLLETPGTVLPYTIGPTVALLVGIALVHNAATAIAKTALYRYADAGELPPAFDGIDPDDLVRSRRRSRATMGGGQGSQPGKI
;
A
#
# COMPACT_ATOMS: atom_id res chain seq x y z
N MET A 1 24.82 15.06 -15.52
CA MET A 1 24.07 15.75 -14.44
C MET A 1 22.79 15.03 -14.03
N VAL A 2 21.88 14.65 -14.94
CA VAL A 2 20.59 13.97 -14.60
C VAL A 2 20.76 12.62 -13.89
N PHE A 3 21.76 11.82 -14.28
CA PHE A 3 22.04 10.52 -13.65
C PHE A 3 22.57 10.65 -12.21
N GLN A 4 23.38 11.67 -11.93
CA GLN A 4 23.91 11.90 -10.58
C GLN A 4 22.81 12.35 -9.61
N SER A 5 21.86 13.16 -10.07
CA SER A 5 20.69 13.54 -9.25
C SER A 5 19.73 12.38 -9.02
N ALA A 6 19.59 11.46 -9.98
CA ALA A 6 18.79 10.24 -9.79
C ALA A 6 19.42 9.29 -8.76
N ILE A 7 20.74 9.07 -8.83
CA ILE A 7 21.47 8.22 -7.89
C ILE A 7 21.42 8.80 -6.46
N ALA A 8 21.57 10.13 -6.32
CA ALA A 8 21.43 10.79 -5.02
C ALA A 8 20.04 10.54 -4.41
N ARG A 9 18.96 10.74 -5.19
CA ARG A 9 17.57 10.47 -4.76
C ARG A 9 17.34 9.01 -4.36
N LEU A 10 17.94 8.07 -5.10
CA LEU A 10 17.89 6.64 -4.74
C LEU A 10 18.61 6.36 -3.42
N ARG A 11 19.79 6.94 -3.20
CA ARG A 11 20.55 6.81 -1.95
C ARG A 11 19.78 7.37 -0.76
N THR A 12 19.13 8.52 -0.93
CA THR A 12 18.27 9.11 0.11
C THR A 12 17.08 8.22 0.42
N GLY A 13 16.38 7.71 -0.60
CA GLY A 13 15.28 6.77 -0.39
C GLY A 13 15.72 5.48 0.33
N PHE A 14 16.93 4.99 0.06
CA PHE A 14 17.51 3.87 0.79
C PHE A 14 17.82 4.21 2.25
N ALA A 15 18.31 5.42 2.54
CA ALA A 15 18.53 5.88 3.90
C ALA A 15 17.21 5.98 4.70
N ILE A 16 16.15 6.50 4.07
CA ILE A 16 14.79 6.54 4.65
C ILE A 16 14.27 5.12 4.90
N ALA A 17 14.46 4.21 3.95
CA ALA A 17 14.10 2.80 4.13
C ALA A 17 14.81 2.19 5.35
N LYS A 18 16.14 2.37 5.46
CA LYS A 18 16.94 1.89 6.60
C LYS A 18 16.48 2.48 7.93
N ALA A 19 16.23 3.79 7.98
CA ALA A 19 15.71 4.46 9.17
C ALA A 19 14.32 3.93 9.57
N SER A 20 13.45 3.65 8.60
CA SER A 20 12.12 3.08 8.84
C SER A 20 12.18 1.69 9.48
N PHE A 21 13.10 0.82 9.03
CA PHE A 21 13.37 -0.44 9.72
C PHE A 21 13.96 -0.24 11.12
N GLY A 22 14.76 0.82 11.32
CA GLY A 22 15.28 1.21 12.62
C GLY A 22 14.17 1.58 13.62
N VAL A 23 13.20 2.39 13.18
CA VAL A 23 12.00 2.74 13.95
C VAL A 23 11.21 1.48 14.28
N LEU A 24 10.91 0.64 13.30
CA LEU A 24 10.13 -0.59 13.51
C LEU A 24 10.82 -1.57 14.46
N ARG A 25 12.16 -1.63 14.45
CA ARG A 25 12.94 -2.47 15.38
C ARG A 25 12.83 -2.00 16.83
N ARG A 26 12.72 -0.69 17.05
CA ARG A 26 12.50 -0.07 18.37
C ARG A 26 11.04 -0.24 18.80
N GLU A 27 10.11 0.07 17.89
CA GLU A 27 8.67 0.09 18.12
C GLU A 27 7.96 -1.13 17.51
N LYS A 28 8.31 -2.33 17.97
CA LYS A 28 7.78 -3.60 17.42
C LYS A 28 6.25 -3.72 17.55
N TRP A 29 5.65 -3.02 18.49
CA TRP A 29 4.20 -3.01 18.69
C TRP A 29 3.44 -2.43 17.49
N LEU A 30 4.10 -1.63 16.61
CA LEU A 30 3.52 -1.16 15.35
C LEU A 30 3.14 -2.33 14.42
N LEU A 31 3.73 -3.52 14.58
CA LEU A 31 3.34 -4.73 13.84
C LEU A 31 1.95 -5.24 14.24
N ALA A 32 1.37 -4.78 15.34
CA ALA A 32 0.00 -5.15 15.73
C ALA A 32 -1.01 -4.77 14.63
N PHE A 33 -0.87 -3.62 13.98
CA PHE A 33 -1.81 -3.18 12.94
C PHE A 33 -1.82 -4.10 11.70
N PRO A 34 -0.68 -4.42 11.05
CA PRO A 34 -0.69 -5.35 9.93
C PRO A 34 -1.04 -6.79 10.36
N ILE A 35 -0.76 -7.20 11.61
CA ILE A 35 -1.21 -8.51 12.15
C ILE A 35 -2.75 -8.54 12.28
N LEU A 36 -3.34 -7.51 12.87
CA LEU A 36 -4.79 -7.38 12.99
C LEU A 36 -5.47 -7.33 11.62
N TYR A 37 -4.87 -6.64 10.66
CA TYR A 37 -5.31 -6.67 9.26
C TYR A 37 -5.27 -8.10 8.68
N GLY A 38 -4.15 -8.81 8.86
CA GLY A 38 -4.02 -10.19 8.40
C GLY A 38 -5.08 -11.10 9.01
N PHE A 39 -5.35 -10.96 10.31
CA PHE A 39 -6.43 -11.68 10.98
C PHE A 39 -7.82 -11.33 10.41
N ALA A 40 -8.10 -10.05 10.17
CA ALA A 40 -9.36 -9.62 9.56
C ALA A 40 -9.56 -10.20 8.16
N VAL A 41 -8.49 -10.28 7.36
CA VAL A 41 -8.53 -10.94 6.04
C VAL A 41 -8.81 -12.43 6.18
N ILE A 42 -8.15 -13.13 7.11
CA ILE A 42 -8.39 -14.56 7.36
C ILE A 42 -9.84 -14.80 7.77
N VAL A 43 -10.38 -14.02 8.70
CA VAL A 43 -11.78 -14.14 9.13
C VAL A 43 -12.73 -13.89 7.95
N GLY A 44 -12.45 -12.87 7.12
CA GLY A 44 -13.24 -12.60 5.92
C GLY A 44 -13.22 -13.76 4.92
N LEU A 45 -12.05 -14.36 4.68
CA LEU A 45 -11.91 -15.52 3.78
C LEU A 45 -12.60 -16.76 4.33
N VAL A 46 -12.46 -17.05 5.63
CA VAL A 46 -13.15 -18.17 6.29
C VAL A 46 -14.66 -17.98 6.22
N GLY A 47 -15.16 -16.77 6.46
CA GLY A 47 -16.58 -16.45 6.31
C GLY A 47 -17.09 -16.67 4.88
N LEU A 48 -16.30 -16.28 3.87
CA LEU A 48 -16.63 -16.50 2.47
C LEU A 48 -16.66 -17.99 2.11
N LEU A 49 -15.66 -18.76 2.56
CA LEU A 49 -15.62 -20.21 2.35
C LEU A 49 -16.77 -20.91 3.07
N ALA A 50 -17.09 -20.52 4.30
CA ALA A 50 -18.24 -21.06 5.03
C ALA A 50 -19.55 -20.75 4.32
N GLY A 51 -19.73 -19.52 3.82
CA GLY A 51 -20.89 -19.14 3.00
C GLY A 51 -20.99 -19.98 1.72
N LEU A 52 -19.87 -20.19 1.03
CA LEU A 52 -19.83 -21.05 -0.16
C LEU A 52 -20.20 -22.50 0.17
N VAL A 53 -19.68 -23.06 1.27
CA VAL A 53 -20.03 -24.42 1.72
C VAL A 53 -21.52 -24.51 2.02
N VAL A 54 -22.12 -23.51 2.67
CA VAL A 54 -23.57 -23.47 2.92
C VAL A 54 -24.36 -23.44 1.62
N VAL A 55 -23.94 -22.64 0.62
CA VAL A 55 -24.62 -22.57 -0.68
C VAL A 55 -24.50 -23.87 -1.48
N VAL A 56 -23.30 -24.49 -1.48
CA VAL A 56 -23.01 -25.69 -2.29
C VAL A 56 -23.50 -26.98 -1.65
N PHE A 57 -23.35 -27.12 -0.33
CA PHE A 57 -23.65 -28.36 0.42
C PHE A 57 -24.91 -28.27 1.29
N GLY A 58 -25.45 -27.06 1.52
CA GLY A 58 -26.74 -26.87 2.17
C GLY A 58 -27.89 -27.23 1.22
N SER A 59 -28.14 -28.53 1.06
CA SER A 59 -29.22 -29.10 0.26
C SER A 59 -30.57 -28.42 0.55
N ALA A 60 -31.40 -28.30 -0.50
CA ALA A 60 -32.71 -27.64 -0.56
C ALA A 60 -32.71 -26.13 -0.26
N ILE A 61 -32.00 -25.63 0.75
CA ILE A 61 -32.05 -24.21 1.14
C ILE A 61 -31.19 -23.33 0.23
N GLY A 62 -29.97 -23.76 -0.14
CA GLY A 62 -29.11 -23.01 -1.06
C GLY A 62 -29.70 -22.96 -2.48
N VAL A 63 -30.28 -24.08 -2.93
CA VAL A 63 -30.96 -24.19 -4.22
C VAL A 63 -32.29 -23.44 -4.22
N ALA A 64 -33.14 -23.56 -3.18
CA ALA A 64 -34.41 -22.83 -3.10
C ALA A 64 -34.22 -21.32 -2.92
N ALA A 65 -33.18 -20.88 -2.20
CA ALA A 65 -32.83 -19.46 -2.13
C ALA A 65 -32.42 -18.93 -3.50
N LEU A 66 -31.60 -19.68 -4.25
CA LEU A 66 -31.19 -19.29 -5.59
C LEU A 66 -32.37 -19.33 -6.59
N GLU A 67 -33.23 -20.35 -6.53
CA GLU A 67 -34.44 -20.48 -7.35
C GLU A 67 -35.47 -19.40 -7.04
N SER A 68 -35.72 -19.08 -5.76
CA SER A 68 -36.66 -18.02 -5.36
C SER A 68 -36.24 -16.64 -5.90
N VAL A 69 -34.93 -16.38 -6.00
CA VAL A 69 -34.40 -15.15 -6.58
C VAL A 69 -34.36 -15.25 -8.12
N ALA A 70 -34.10 -16.43 -8.69
CA ALA A 70 -34.08 -16.68 -10.14
C ALA A 70 -35.44 -16.54 -10.82
N VAL A 71 -36.52 -16.87 -10.11
CA VAL A 71 -37.90 -16.72 -10.58
C VAL A 71 -38.27 -15.24 -10.79
N ASP A 72 -37.76 -14.32 -9.97
CA ASP A 72 -38.07 -12.88 -10.04
C ASP A 72 -37.19 -12.08 -11.04
N VAL A 73 -36.00 -12.59 -11.39
CA VAL A 73 -34.95 -11.79 -12.09
C VAL A 73 -34.60 -12.34 -13.49
N GLY A 74 -35.39 -13.28 -14.02
CA GLY A 74 -35.29 -13.70 -15.42
C GLY A 74 -34.24 -14.79 -15.71
N GLY A 75 -34.12 -15.79 -14.83
CA GLY A 75 -33.34 -17.00 -15.05
C GLY A 75 -32.12 -17.17 -14.12
N SER A 76 -31.69 -18.41 -13.90
CA SER A 76 -30.65 -18.78 -12.92
C SER A 76 -29.25 -18.24 -13.30
N GLU A 77 -28.94 -18.12 -14.60
CA GLU A 77 -27.68 -17.56 -15.08
C GLU A 77 -27.55 -16.07 -14.77
N THR A 78 -28.61 -15.30 -15.03
CA THR A 78 -28.66 -13.85 -14.73
C THR A 78 -28.50 -13.59 -13.24
N VAL A 79 -29.17 -14.37 -12.39
CA VAL A 79 -29.06 -14.23 -10.93
C VAL A 79 -27.66 -14.57 -10.44
N THR A 80 -27.05 -15.64 -10.95
CA THR A 80 -25.68 -16.01 -10.56
C THR A 80 -24.68 -14.93 -10.97
N ALA A 81 -24.85 -14.35 -12.17
CA ALA A 81 -24.01 -13.24 -12.63
C ALA A 81 -24.17 -11.97 -11.77
N VAL A 82 -25.40 -11.58 -11.44
CA VAL A 82 -25.68 -10.42 -10.58
C VAL A 82 -25.17 -10.63 -9.16
N LEU A 83 -25.40 -11.81 -8.56
CA LEU A 83 -24.88 -12.15 -7.24
C LEU A 83 -23.34 -12.18 -7.22
N GLY A 84 -22.72 -12.72 -8.26
CA GLY A 84 -21.26 -12.72 -8.41
C GLY A 84 -20.69 -11.30 -8.53
N LEU A 85 -21.38 -10.42 -9.27
CA LEU A 85 -21.00 -9.01 -9.44
C LEU A 85 -21.12 -8.24 -8.12
N VAL A 86 -22.28 -8.33 -7.45
CA VAL A 86 -22.54 -7.65 -6.17
C VAL A 86 -21.62 -8.19 -5.08
N GLY A 87 -21.48 -9.53 -4.98
CA GLY A 87 -20.57 -10.17 -4.03
C GLY A 87 -19.12 -9.76 -4.23
N SER A 88 -18.66 -9.71 -5.49
CA SER A 88 -17.33 -9.20 -5.84
C SER A 88 -17.13 -7.75 -5.44
N PHE A 89 -18.10 -6.89 -5.71
CA PHE A 89 -18.05 -5.49 -5.36
C PHE A 89 -17.99 -5.29 -3.84
N LEU A 90 -18.88 -5.95 -3.08
CA LEU A 90 -18.91 -5.88 -1.62
C LEU A 90 -17.61 -6.43 -1.00
N PHE A 91 -17.06 -7.51 -1.55
CA PHE A 91 -15.78 -8.04 -1.12
C PHE A 91 -14.64 -7.06 -1.36
N LEU A 92 -14.53 -6.47 -2.56
CA LEU A 92 -13.50 -5.48 -2.87
C LEU A 92 -13.65 -4.21 -2.01
N PHE A 93 -14.89 -3.79 -1.76
CA PHE A 93 -15.21 -2.67 -0.88
C PHE A 93 -14.74 -2.94 0.55
N ALA A 94 -15.14 -4.07 1.13
CA ALA A 94 -14.76 -4.45 2.48
C ALA A 94 -13.26 -4.64 2.61
N ALA A 95 -12.62 -5.34 1.66
CA ALA A 95 -11.18 -5.55 1.65
C ALA A 95 -10.41 -4.22 1.59
N THR A 96 -10.83 -3.30 0.72
CA THR A 96 -10.19 -1.98 0.60
C THR A 96 -10.40 -1.14 1.87
N ALA A 97 -11.62 -1.10 2.41
CA ALA A 97 -11.93 -0.34 3.61
C ALA A 97 -11.15 -0.87 4.83
N VAL A 98 -11.12 -2.19 5.03
CA VAL A 98 -10.40 -2.84 6.12
C VAL A 98 -8.90 -2.63 6.00
N ALA A 99 -8.31 -2.83 4.80
CA ALA A 99 -6.89 -2.57 4.56
C ALA A 99 -6.51 -1.11 4.82
N THR A 100 -7.34 -0.18 4.36
CA THR A 100 -7.15 1.26 4.54
C THR A 100 -7.29 1.65 6.01
N PHE A 101 -8.24 1.07 6.75
CA PHE A 101 -8.44 1.33 8.17
C PHE A 101 -7.22 0.95 9.02
N PHE A 102 -6.69 -0.27 8.86
CA PHE A 102 -5.50 -0.68 9.62
C PHE A 102 -4.24 0.06 9.18
N SER A 103 -4.13 0.40 7.89
CA SER A 103 -3.05 1.27 7.40
C SER A 103 -3.14 2.67 8.00
N ALA A 104 -4.35 3.24 8.09
CA ALA A 104 -4.60 4.53 8.71
C ALA A 104 -4.26 4.52 10.20
N ALA A 105 -4.59 3.42 10.91
CA ALA A 105 -4.26 3.27 12.33
C ALA A 105 -2.75 3.23 12.58
N LEU A 106 -2.02 2.52 11.72
CA LEU A 106 -0.57 2.49 11.75
C LEU A 106 0.02 3.88 11.44
N VAL A 107 -0.45 4.53 10.38
CA VAL A 107 0.05 5.86 9.96
C VAL A 107 -0.24 6.92 11.02
N HIS A 108 -1.43 6.91 11.63
CA HIS A 108 -1.78 7.80 12.75
C HIS A 108 -0.82 7.59 13.94
N SER A 109 -0.59 6.33 14.32
CA SER A 109 0.33 5.97 15.40
C SER A 109 1.76 6.45 15.14
N VAL A 110 2.24 6.24 13.91
CA VAL A 110 3.57 6.71 13.49
C VAL A 110 3.64 8.24 13.51
N GLY A 111 2.58 8.93 13.09
CA GLY A 111 2.49 10.38 13.17
C GLY A 111 2.65 10.91 14.59
N LYS A 112 1.91 10.34 15.56
CA LYS A 112 2.04 10.71 16.99
C LYS A 112 3.42 10.38 17.54
N LEU A 113 3.95 9.20 17.22
CA LEU A 113 5.30 8.79 17.59
C LEU A 113 6.35 9.79 17.10
N PHE A 114 6.25 10.26 15.86
CA PHE A 114 7.14 11.27 15.30
C PHE A 114 6.98 12.66 15.92
N ALA A 115 5.81 12.97 16.49
CA ALA A 115 5.59 14.19 17.27
C ALA A 115 6.08 14.06 18.73
N GLY A 116 6.61 12.91 19.14
CA GLY A 116 6.99 12.66 20.53
C GLY A 116 5.80 12.47 21.47
N GLU A 117 4.60 12.25 20.93
CA GLU A 117 3.38 12.07 21.71
C GLU A 117 3.20 10.61 22.14
N PRO A 118 2.64 10.36 23.34
CA PRO A 118 2.24 9.02 23.74
C PRO A 118 1.21 8.44 22.76
N THR A 119 1.44 7.18 22.37
CA THR A 119 0.58 6.46 21.44
C THR A 119 0.63 4.96 21.71
N GLY A 120 -0.37 4.24 21.21
CA GLY A 120 -0.49 2.80 21.33
C GLY A 120 -1.51 2.25 20.33
N VAL A 121 -1.74 0.93 20.38
CA VAL A 121 -2.64 0.24 19.44
C VAL A 121 -4.06 0.82 19.50
N ARG A 122 -4.57 1.09 20.71
CA ARG A 122 -5.92 1.66 20.92
C ARG A 122 -6.03 3.06 20.33
N ASP A 123 -5.03 3.90 20.55
CA ASP A 123 -5.00 5.27 20.03
C ASP A 123 -4.94 5.27 18.51
N GLY A 124 -4.12 4.39 17.92
CA GLY A 124 -4.08 4.21 16.46
C GLY A 124 -5.42 3.80 15.87
N LEU A 125 -6.10 2.82 16.48
CA LEU A 125 -7.43 2.39 16.02
C LEU A 125 -8.48 3.51 16.20
N ALA A 126 -8.41 4.28 17.27
CA ALA A 126 -9.29 5.42 17.50
C ALA A 126 -9.05 6.52 16.45
N GLY A 127 -7.80 6.88 16.19
CA GLY A 127 -7.44 7.87 15.15
C GLY A 127 -7.87 7.45 13.75
N ALA A 128 -7.77 6.16 13.40
CA ALA A 128 -8.31 5.66 12.14
C ALA A 128 -9.85 5.76 12.07
N TRP A 129 -10.53 5.61 13.20
CA TRP A 129 -11.99 5.69 13.28
C TRP A 129 -12.52 7.11 13.09
N GLU A 130 -11.72 8.13 13.40
CA GLU A 130 -12.04 9.53 13.11
C GLU A 130 -12.21 9.75 11.60
N SER A 131 -11.33 9.15 10.78
CA SER A 131 -11.38 9.22 9.31
C SER A 131 -12.33 8.20 8.65
N LYS A 132 -13.22 7.52 9.39
CA LYS A 132 -14.06 6.42 8.87
C LYS A 132 -14.88 6.78 7.63
N ARG A 133 -15.40 8.01 7.54
CA ARG A 133 -16.20 8.47 6.39
C ARG A 133 -15.38 8.44 5.11
N THR A 134 -14.18 9.01 5.16
CA THR A 134 -13.26 9.03 4.02
C THR A 134 -12.72 7.64 3.70
N ILE A 135 -12.47 6.79 4.72
CA ILE A 135 -12.07 5.39 4.53
C ILE A 135 -13.15 4.57 3.80
N PHE A 136 -14.43 4.69 4.19
CA PHE A 136 -15.51 4.00 3.49
C PHE A 136 -15.71 4.54 2.08
N ALA A 137 -15.65 5.86 1.89
CA ALA A 137 -15.71 6.46 0.55
C ALA A 137 -14.55 5.98 -0.34
N TRP A 138 -13.34 5.87 0.21
CA TRP A 138 -12.18 5.29 -0.47
C TRP A 138 -12.36 3.79 -0.76
N GLY A 139 -12.96 3.03 0.16
CA GLY A 139 -13.36 1.65 -0.07
C GLY A 139 -14.26 1.48 -1.29
N PHE A 140 -15.23 2.40 -1.47
CA PHE A 140 -16.11 2.42 -2.64
C PHE A 140 -15.34 2.71 -3.93
N VAL A 141 -14.44 3.69 -3.91
CA VAL A 141 -13.56 4.00 -5.04
C VAL A 141 -12.68 2.80 -5.40
N GLY A 142 -12.06 2.15 -4.40
CA GLY A 142 -11.23 0.97 -4.62
C GLY A 142 -12.02 -0.23 -5.15
N ALA A 143 -13.26 -0.42 -4.72
CA ALA A 143 -14.14 -1.44 -5.29
C ALA A 143 -14.47 -1.16 -6.76
N ALA A 144 -14.86 0.08 -7.07
CA ALA A 144 -15.16 0.49 -8.44
C ALA A 144 -13.94 0.32 -9.35
N VAL A 145 -12.77 0.78 -8.91
CA VAL A 145 -11.52 0.66 -9.68
C VAL A 145 -11.09 -0.80 -9.81
N GLY A 146 -11.22 -1.61 -8.76
CA GLY A 146 -10.95 -3.05 -8.81
C GLY A 146 -11.85 -3.76 -9.83
N MET A 147 -13.12 -3.39 -9.92
CA MET A 147 -14.04 -3.90 -10.94
C MET A 147 -13.63 -3.46 -12.35
N VAL A 148 -13.17 -2.22 -12.53
CA VAL A 148 -12.63 -1.74 -13.81
C VAL A 148 -11.38 -2.52 -14.22
N PHE A 149 -10.44 -2.74 -13.30
CA PHE A 149 -9.24 -3.54 -13.61
C PHE A 149 -9.59 -4.97 -14.02
N ARG A 150 -10.56 -5.62 -13.35
CA ARG A 150 -11.06 -6.95 -13.77
C ARG A 150 -11.65 -6.94 -15.18
N ALA A 151 -12.40 -5.90 -15.54
CA ALA A 151 -12.94 -5.76 -16.90
C ALA A 151 -11.85 -5.51 -17.96
N LEU A 152 -10.72 -4.91 -17.57
CA LEU A 152 -9.56 -4.71 -18.46
C LEU A 152 -8.71 -5.97 -18.63
N GLU A 153 -8.79 -6.93 -17.72
CA GLU A 153 -8.05 -8.20 -17.81
C GLU A 153 -8.56 -9.09 -18.95
N SER A 154 -9.84 -9.00 -19.31
CA SER A 154 -10.44 -9.80 -20.39
C SER A 154 -10.10 -9.29 -21.80
N GLN A 155 -9.27 -8.26 -21.92
CA GLN A 155 -8.93 -7.62 -23.19
C GLN A 155 -7.48 -7.95 -23.61
N GLU A 156 -7.34 -8.59 -24.76
CA GLU A 156 -6.04 -8.92 -25.35
C GLU A 156 -5.55 -7.85 -26.33
N GLY A 157 -4.22 -7.74 -26.49
CA GLY A 157 -3.60 -6.86 -27.47
C GLY A 157 -2.73 -5.74 -26.88
N LYS A 158 -1.88 -5.17 -27.74
CA LYS A 158 -0.88 -4.16 -27.36
C LYS A 158 -1.52 -2.86 -26.81
N LEU A 159 -2.64 -2.44 -27.38
CA LEU A 159 -3.36 -1.24 -26.91
C LEU A 159 -3.93 -1.44 -25.50
N ALA A 160 -4.56 -2.58 -25.24
CA ALA A 160 -5.07 -2.93 -23.92
C ALA A 160 -3.94 -3.02 -22.87
N ALA A 161 -2.77 -3.54 -23.26
CA ALA A 161 -1.59 -3.55 -22.38
C ALA A 161 -1.12 -2.13 -22.01
N THR A 162 -1.04 -1.22 -22.99
CA THR A 162 -0.66 0.18 -22.75
C THR A 162 -1.65 0.89 -21.82
N VAL A 163 -2.95 0.73 -22.06
CA VAL A 163 -4.00 1.31 -21.21
C VAL A 163 -3.90 0.79 -19.78
N ARG A 164 -3.71 -0.53 -19.59
CA ARG A 164 -3.51 -1.14 -18.26
C ARG A 164 -2.27 -0.60 -17.56
N ALA A 165 -1.16 -0.41 -18.28
CA ALA A 165 0.06 0.16 -17.71
C ALA A 165 -0.15 1.59 -17.21
N ILE A 166 -0.82 2.44 -18.01
CA ILE A 166 -1.13 3.82 -17.63
C ILE A 166 -2.10 3.86 -16.45
N ALA A 167 -3.17 3.06 -16.50
CA ALA A 167 -4.15 2.97 -15.41
C ALA A 167 -3.49 2.47 -14.11
N GLY A 168 -2.63 1.45 -14.20
CA GLY A 168 -1.87 0.92 -13.07
C GLY A 168 -0.92 1.96 -12.47
N PHE A 169 -0.24 2.74 -13.32
CA PHE A 169 0.62 3.83 -12.86
C PHE A 169 -0.18 4.96 -12.19
N ALA A 170 -1.29 5.38 -12.78
CA ALA A 170 -2.17 6.39 -12.20
C ALA A 170 -2.74 5.92 -10.85
N TRP A 171 -3.13 4.65 -10.75
CA TRP A 171 -3.55 4.02 -9.50
C TRP A 171 -2.43 3.99 -8.47
N PHE A 172 -1.23 3.58 -8.85
CA PHE A 172 -0.06 3.59 -7.96
C PHE A 172 0.21 5.00 -7.40
N ALA A 173 0.21 6.02 -8.27
CA ALA A 173 0.39 7.41 -7.88
C ALA A 173 -0.67 7.87 -6.88
N MET A 174 -1.93 7.57 -7.16
CA MET A 174 -3.06 7.95 -6.32
C MET A 174 -3.05 7.24 -4.96
N THR A 175 -2.63 5.97 -4.92
CA THR A 175 -2.66 5.15 -3.69
C THR A 175 -1.42 5.30 -2.82
N PHE A 176 -0.33 5.88 -3.33
CA PHE A 176 0.92 5.91 -2.58
C PHE A 176 0.80 6.68 -1.27
N PHE A 177 0.23 7.89 -1.30
CA PHE A 177 0.05 8.76 -0.13
C PHE A 177 -1.41 8.86 0.35
N ILE A 178 -2.34 8.08 -0.21
CA ILE A 178 -3.76 8.23 0.11
C ILE A 178 -4.02 8.06 1.60
N VAL A 179 -3.37 7.08 2.25
CA VAL A 179 -3.57 6.80 3.67
C VAL A 179 -3.03 7.94 4.56
N PRO A 180 -1.76 8.41 4.42
CA PRO A 180 -1.31 9.61 5.12
C PRO A 180 -2.21 10.82 4.92
N VAL A 181 -2.65 11.09 3.69
CA VAL A 181 -3.53 12.22 3.41
C VAL A 181 -4.88 12.09 4.13
N ILE A 182 -5.51 10.91 4.09
CA ILE A 182 -6.78 10.64 4.80
C ILE A 182 -6.65 10.84 6.31
N VAL A 183 -5.49 10.53 6.88
CA VAL A 183 -5.25 10.60 8.32
C VAL A 183 -4.91 12.01 8.79
N PHE A 184 -4.08 12.73 8.03
CA PHE A 184 -3.55 14.02 8.47
C PHE A 184 -4.27 15.23 7.88
N ARG A 185 -5.02 15.05 6.79
CA ARG A 185 -5.90 16.08 6.23
C ARG A 185 -7.34 15.66 6.48
N ASP A 186 -8.08 16.46 7.23
CA ASP A 186 -9.52 16.26 7.46
C ASP A 186 -10.30 16.65 6.18
N SER A 187 -10.10 15.87 5.12
CA SER A 187 -10.63 16.13 3.79
C SER A 187 -11.45 14.96 3.26
N GLY A 188 -12.35 15.28 2.32
CA GLY A 188 -13.14 14.26 1.62
C GLY A 188 -12.31 13.48 0.60
N VAL A 189 -12.76 12.27 0.24
CA VAL A 189 -12.02 11.32 -0.63
C VAL A 189 -11.50 11.95 -1.93
N ARG A 190 -12.26 12.87 -2.54
CA ARG A 190 -11.87 13.54 -3.78
C ARG A 190 -10.63 14.39 -3.60
N GLU A 191 -10.61 15.20 -2.55
CA GLU A 191 -9.48 16.04 -2.20
C GLU A 191 -8.29 15.19 -1.76
N SER A 192 -8.54 14.13 -0.97
CA SER A 192 -7.47 13.21 -0.56
C SER A 192 -6.77 12.54 -1.75
N MET A 193 -7.52 12.16 -2.80
CA MET A 193 -6.94 11.62 -4.05
C MET A 193 -6.11 12.66 -4.79
N HIS A 194 -6.60 13.90 -4.91
CA HIS A 194 -5.90 14.99 -5.57
C HIS A 194 -4.58 15.32 -4.85
N ASP A 195 -4.63 15.43 -3.53
CA ASP A 195 -3.48 15.71 -2.69
C ASP A 195 -2.45 14.58 -2.73
N SER A 196 -2.91 13.33 -2.70
CA SER A 196 -2.02 12.16 -2.82
C SER A 196 -1.23 12.19 -4.14
N VAL A 197 -1.88 12.51 -5.26
CA VAL A 197 -1.22 12.64 -6.57
C VAL A 197 -0.25 13.82 -6.59
N THR A 198 -0.61 14.93 -5.94
CA THR A 198 0.24 16.13 -5.88
C THR A 198 1.52 15.86 -5.08
N LEU A 199 1.40 15.33 -3.86
CA LEU A 199 2.54 14.91 -3.04
C LEU A 199 3.42 13.90 -3.75
N PHE A 200 2.82 12.94 -4.45
CA PHE A 200 3.54 11.94 -5.21
C PHE A 200 4.32 12.52 -6.39
N ARG A 201 3.78 13.51 -7.11
CA ARG A 201 4.50 14.23 -8.16
C ARG A 201 5.68 15.02 -7.62
N GLU A 202 5.53 15.62 -6.44
CA GLU A 202 6.58 16.39 -5.77
C GLU A 202 7.72 15.49 -5.28
N THR A 203 7.41 14.28 -4.85
CA THR A 203 8.36 13.34 -4.22
C THR A 203 8.71 12.11 -5.09
N TRP A 204 8.32 12.09 -6.37
CA TRP A 204 8.43 10.93 -7.29
C TRP A 204 9.82 10.23 -7.24
N GLY A 205 10.90 11.02 -7.17
CA GLY A 205 12.26 10.48 -7.13
C GLY A 205 12.66 9.82 -5.79
N GLU A 206 12.12 10.28 -4.67
CA GLU A 206 12.33 9.65 -3.36
C GLU A 206 11.46 8.42 -3.19
N VAL A 207 10.22 8.47 -3.69
CA VAL A 207 9.28 7.34 -3.67
C VAL A 207 9.90 6.11 -4.35
N GLY A 208 10.58 6.31 -5.48
CA GLY A 208 11.33 5.25 -6.16
C GLY A 208 12.44 4.66 -5.28
N GLY A 209 13.26 5.50 -4.64
CA GLY A 209 14.35 5.05 -3.76
C GLY A 209 13.86 4.32 -2.51
N ILE A 210 12.77 4.79 -1.89
CA ILE A 210 12.13 4.13 -0.73
C ILE A 210 11.59 2.77 -1.14
N SER A 211 10.80 2.72 -2.22
CA SER A 211 10.18 1.48 -2.70
C SER A 211 11.24 0.43 -3.07
N LEU A 212 12.30 0.85 -3.75
CA LEU A 212 13.43 -0.01 -4.09
C LEU A 212 14.23 -0.43 -2.85
N GLY A 213 14.50 0.49 -1.92
CA GLY A 213 15.26 0.19 -0.71
C GLY A 213 14.55 -0.80 0.20
N ILE A 214 13.27 -0.56 0.49
CA ILE A 214 12.44 -1.48 1.27
C ILE A 214 12.27 -2.81 0.51
N GLY A 215 11.97 -2.74 -0.79
CA GLY A 215 11.80 -3.91 -1.65
C GLY A 215 13.05 -4.81 -1.68
N LEU A 216 14.24 -4.23 -1.83
CA LEU A 216 15.49 -4.98 -1.89
C LEU A 216 15.81 -5.68 -0.57
N VAL A 217 15.60 -5.01 0.57
CA VAL A 217 15.75 -5.62 1.90
C VAL A 217 14.76 -6.77 2.08
N THR A 218 13.53 -6.59 1.62
CA THR A 218 12.46 -7.60 1.70
C THR A 218 12.78 -8.82 0.83
N ILE A 219 13.21 -8.60 -0.41
CA ILE A 219 13.61 -9.66 -1.34
C ILE A 219 14.84 -10.39 -0.81
N ALA A 220 15.86 -9.67 -0.31
CA ALA A 220 17.05 -10.27 0.27
C ALA A 220 16.72 -11.17 1.47
N ALA A 221 15.69 -10.83 2.26
CA ALA A 221 15.19 -11.68 3.34
C ALA A 221 14.34 -12.86 2.82
N ALA A 222 13.53 -12.65 1.78
CA ALA A 222 12.62 -13.66 1.24
C ALA A 222 13.35 -14.75 0.44
N ILE A 223 14.43 -14.41 -0.29
CA ILE A 223 15.22 -15.36 -1.10
C ILE A 223 15.71 -16.56 -0.29
N PRO A 224 16.43 -16.41 0.84
CA PRO A 224 16.89 -17.57 1.61
C PRO A 224 15.74 -18.36 2.22
N VAL A 225 14.64 -17.71 2.60
CA VAL A 225 13.44 -18.41 3.12
C VAL A 225 12.81 -19.28 2.03
N LEU A 226 12.59 -18.74 0.83
CA LEU A 226 12.08 -19.51 -0.32
C LEU A 226 13.07 -20.59 -0.76
N GLY A 227 14.35 -20.23 -0.83
CA GLY A 227 15.43 -21.09 -1.26
C GLY A 227 15.60 -22.30 -0.34
N LEU A 228 15.59 -22.12 0.98
CA LEU A 228 15.73 -23.23 1.92
C LEU A 228 14.42 -23.99 2.12
N GLY A 229 13.30 -23.28 2.11
CA GLY A 229 11.99 -23.84 2.43
C GLY A 229 11.35 -24.66 1.32
N ILE A 230 11.51 -24.21 0.07
CA ILE A 230 10.89 -24.83 -1.12
C ILE A 230 11.94 -25.18 -2.16
N GLY A 231 12.85 -24.25 -2.47
CA GLY A 231 13.84 -24.44 -3.53
C GLY A 231 14.76 -25.65 -3.29
N ALA A 232 15.37 -25.74 -2.11
CA ALA A 232 16.30 -26.81 -1.76
C ALA A 232 15.60 -28.18 -1.75
N PRO A 233 14.42 -28.37 -1.12
CA PRO A 233 13.66 -29.60 -1.28
C PRO A 233 13.39 -29.96 -2.75
N VAL A 234 12.90 -29.01 -3.56
CA VAL A 234 12.50 -29.26 -4.95
C VAL A 234 13.68 -29.59 -5.86
N PHE A 235 14.80 -28.88 -5.73
CA PHE A 235 15.92 -28.98 -6.68
C PHE A 235 17.05 -29.90 -6.23
N LEU A 236 17.18 -30.18 -4.93
CA LEU A 236 18.31 -30.95 -4.39
C LEU A 236 17.93 -32.34 -3.88
N LEU A 237 16.64 -32.64 -3.67
CA LEU A 237 16.19 -33.94 -3.18
C LEU A 237 15.57 -34.76 -4.32
N GLU A 238 15.84 -36.07 -4.33
CA GLU A 238 15.24 -36.99 -5.30
C GLU A 238 13.73 -37.19 -5.06
N THR A 239 13.29 -37.09 -3.80
CA THR A 239 11.89 -37.30 -3.38
C THR A 239 11.35 -36.09 -2.61
N PRO A 240 11.20 -34.92 -3.25
CA PRO A 240 10.81 -33.67 -2.59
C PRO A 240 9.46 -33.77 -1.85
N GLY A 241 8.55 -34.61 -2.34
CA GLY A 241 7.22 -34.81 -1.75
C GLY A 241 7.24 -35.38 -0.33
N THR A 242 8.34 -35.98 0.12
CA THR A 242 8.48 -36.46 1.51
C THR A 242 8.82 -35.35 2.49
N VAL A 243 9.49 -34.28 2.04
CA VAL A 243 10.00 -33.19 2.88
C VAL A 243 9.12 -31.95 2.82
N LEU A 244 8.59 -31.64 1.64
CA LEU A 244 7.76 -30.44 1.39
C LEU A 244 6.59 -30.26 2.38
N PRO A 245 5.84 -31.29 2.80
CA PRO A 245 4.76 -31.13 3.77
C PRO A 245 5.22 -30.52 5.10
N TYR A 246 6.48 -30.75 5.49
CA TYR A 246 7.05 -30.25 6.74
C TYR A 246 7.69 -28.86 6.60
N THR A 247 8.14 -28.48 5.39
CA THR A 247 8.83 -27.21 5.18
C THR A 247 7.92 -26.09 4.68
N ILE A 248 6.83 -26.40 3.96
CA ILE A 248 5.93 -25.40 3.38
C ILE A 248 5.30 -24.51 4.46
N GLY A 249 4.76 -25.11 5.53
CA GLY A 249 4.11 -24.36 6.61
C GLY A 249 5.02 -23.29 7.24
N PRO A 250 6.20 -23.67 7.77
CA PRO A 250 7.19 -22.72 8.28
C PRO A 250 7.63 -21.68 7.25
N THR A 251 7.81 -22.07 5.99
CA THR A 251 8.20 -21.15 4.90
C THR A 251 7.16 -20.07 4.69
N VAL A 252 5.88 -20.45 4.56
CA VAL A 252 4.78 -19.51 4.38
C VAL A 252 4.66 -18.60 5.60
N ALA A 253 4.77 -19.13 6.83
CA ALA A 253 4.73 -18.32 8.04
C ALA A 253 5.84 -17.26 8.09
N LEU A 254 7.08 -17.62 7.71
CA LEU A 254 8.19 -16.68 7.63
C LEU A 254 8.00 -15.62 6.54
N LEU A 255 7.48 -16.00 5.37
CA LEU A 255 7.17 -15.05 4.29
C LEU A 255 6.06 -14.08 4.68
N VAL A 256 5.04 -14.54 5.39
CA VAL A 256 4.01 -13.67 5.97
C VAL A 256 4.65 -12.71 6.96
N GLY A 257 5.53 -13.19 7.86
CA GLY A 257 6.28 -12.34 8.78
C GLY A 257 7.08 -11.25 8.07
N ILE A 258 7.79 -11.61 6.99
CA ILE A 258 8.54 -10.66 6.15
C ILE A 258 7.60 -9.65 5.50
N ALA A 259 6.45 -10.07 4.98
CA ALA A 259 5.45 -9.18 4.36
C ALA A 259 4.84 -8.20 5.38
N LEU A 260 4.58 -8.63 6.62
CA LEU A 260 4.10 -7.75 7.69
C LEU A 260 5.13 -6.66 8.03
N VAL A 261 6.41 -7.04 8.14
CA VAL A 261 7.52 -6.11 8.36
C VAL A 261 7.68 -5.13 7.19
N HIS A 262 7.57 -5.62 5.95
CA HIS A 262 7.59 -4.80 4.74
C HIS A 262 6.48 -3.74 4.74
N ASN A 263 5.25 -4.15 5.03
CA ASN A 263 4.10 -3.25 5.07
C ASN A 263 4.27 -2.17 6.15
N ALA A 264 4.73 -2.55 7.34
CA ALA A 264 4.96 -1.61 8.42
C ALA A 264 6.07 -0.60 8.10
N ALA A 265 7.22 -1.08 7.61
CA ALA A 265 8.33 -0.23 7.20
C ALA A 265 7.92 0.76 6.09
N THR A 266 7.10 0.29 5.14
CA THR A 266 6.57 1.13 4.05
C THR A 266 5.64 2.22 4.58
N ALA A 267 4.74 1.89 5.51
CA ALA A 267 3.87 2.88 6.13
C ALA A 267 4.65 3.94 6.92
N ILE A 268 5.69 3.52 7.66
CA ILE A 268 6.59 4.42 8.39
C ILE A 268 7.30 5.38 7.41
N ALA A 269 7.89 4.84 6.34
CA ALA A 269 8.58 5.62 5.34
C ALA A 269 7.67 6.63 4.64
N LYS A 270 6.46 6.20 4.24
CA LYS A 270 5.44 7.07 3.63
C LYS A 270 5.01 8.19 4.57
N THR A 271 4.87 7.90 5.86
CA THR A 271 4.49 8.90 6.87
C THR A 271 5.60 9.93 7.09
N ALA A 272 6.86 9.49 7.14
CA ALA A 272 8.00 10.39 7.24
C ALA A 272 8.12 11.30 6.01
N LEU A 273 7.92 10.74 4.81
CA LEU A 273 7.96 11.49 3.57
C LEU A 273 6.78 12.45 3.43
N TYR A 274 5.58 12.07 3.88
CA TYR A 274 4.43 12.96 3.98
C TYR A 274 4.74 14.16 4.87
N ARG A 275 5.29 13.93 6.07
CA ARG A 275 5.71 15.00 7.00
C ARG A 275 6.75 15.92 6.38
N TYR A 276 7.72 15.37 5.65
CA TYR A 276 8.71 16.18 4.93
C TYR A 276 8.07 17.04 3.83
N ALA A 277 7.15 16.50 3.04
CA ALA A 277 6.45 17.26 2.01
C ALA A 277 5.58 18.39 2.59
N ASP A 278 5.02 18.18 3.79
CA ASP A 278 4.09 19.12 4.44
C ASP A 278 4.83 20.19 5.29
N ALA A 279 5.82 19.78 6.08
CA ALA A 279 6.53 20.63 7.04
C ALA A 279 7.97 21.02 6.62
N GLY A 280 8.51 20.44 5.55
CA GLY A 280 9.86 20.70 5.06
C GLY A 280 10.99 20.02 5.87
N GLU A 281 10.67 19.30 6.94
CA GLU A 281 11.63 18.65 7.83
C GLU A 281 11.29 17.17 8.02
N LEU A 282 12.33 16.32 8.14
CA LEU A 282 12.17 14.92 8.50
C LEU A 282 12.01 14.77 10.02
N PRO A 283 11.28 13.73 10.49
CA PRO A 283 11.17 13.46 11.92
C PRO A 283 12.53 13.16 12.57
N PRO A 284 12.70 13.38 13.89
CA PRO A 284 13.98 13.15 14.60
C PRO A 284 14.58 11.75 14.42
N ALA A 285 13.74 10.73 14.22
CA ALA A 285 14.19 9.36 13.95
C ALA A 285 14.95 9.19 12.61
N PHE A 286 14.92 10.22 11.76
CA PHE A 286 15.53 10.27 10.43
C PHE A 286 16.63 11.36 10.36
N ASP A 287 17.07 11.88 11.51
CA ASP A 287 18.13 12.89 11.61
C ASP A 287 19.41 12.48 10.86
N GLY A 288 20.04 13.45 10.20
CA GLY A 288 21.24 13.25 9.39
C GLY A 288 20.98 12.76 7.96
N ILE A 289 19.72 12.61 7.56
CA ILE A 289 19.33 12.46 6.16
C ILE A 289 19.02 13.86 5.62
N ASP A 290 19.89 14.42 4.78
CA ASP A 290 19.66 15.74 4.17
C ASP A 290 18.68 15.62 2.99
N PRO A 291 17.46 16.17 3.10
CA PRO A 291 16.52 16.22 2.00
C PRO A 291 16.81 17.40 1.05
N ASP A 292 17.68 18.36 1.37
CA ASP A 292 17.96 19.50 0.50
C ASP A 292 18.84 19.15 -0.71
N ASP A 293 19.46 17.97 -0.74
CA ASP A 293 19.93 17.35 -1.97
C ASP A 293 18.78 17.09 -2.97
N LEU A 294 17.51 17.16 -2.53
CA LEU A 294 16.28 16.91 -3.31
C LEU A 294 15.71 18.19 -3.97
N VAL A 295 15.99 19.40 -3.47
CA VAL A 295 15.42 20.68 -3.96
C VAL A 295 16.44 21.52 -4.76
N ARG A 296 17.74 21.42 -4.47
CA ARG A 296 18.78 22.30 -5.05
C ARG A 296 18.96 22.16 -6.57
N SER A 297 18.56 21.06 -7.19
CA SER A 297 18.69 20.88 -8.65
C SER A 297 17.79 21.82 -9.46
N ARG A 298 16.67 22.32 -8.89
CA ARG A 298 15.72 23.18 -9.60
C ARG A 298 15.96 24.68 -9.38
N ARG A 299 16.46 25.07 -8.19
CA ARG A 299 16.85 26.47 -7.90
C ARG A 299 18.15 26.88 -8.61
N ARG A 300 19.16 26.01 -8.69
CA ARG A 300 20.42 26.35 -9.40
C ARG A 300 20.19 26.62 -10.90
N SER A 301 19.38 25.80 -11.58
CA SER A 301 19.12 25.99 -13.02
C SER A 301 18.29 27.23 -13.35
N ARG A 302 17.52 27.77 -12.40
CA ARG A 302 16.74 29.00 -12.55
C ARG A 302 17.56 30.24 -12.17
N ALA A 303 18.45 30.12 -11.18
CA ALA A 303 19.39 31.17 -10.80
C ALA A 303 20.50 31.36 -11.85
N THR A 304 20.96 30.31 -12.52
CA THR A 304 21.97 30.42 -13.60
C THR A 304 21.41 30.87 -14.94
N MET A 305 20.09 30.81 -15.17
CA MET A 305 19.42 31.37 -16.36
C MET A 305 18.78 32.75 -16.14
N GLY A 306 18.62 33.20 -14.89
CA GLY A 306 18.03 34.51 -14.56
C GLY A 306 19.02 35.58 -14.12
N GLY A 307 20.29 35.25 -13.92
CA GLY A 307 21.35 36.17 -13.46
C GLY A 307 22.10 36.84 -14.60
N GLY A 308 21.38 37.44 -15.56
CA GLY A 308 21.96 38.17 -16.69
C GLY A 308 21.53 39.63 -16.67
N GLN A 309 22.38 40.48 -16.07
CA GLN A 309 22.52 41.92 -16.31
C GLN A 309 21.32 42.83 -15.97
N GLY A 310 21.33 43.34 -14.74
CA GLY A 310 20.60 44.54 -14.33
C GLY A 310 21.53 45.43 -13.52
N SER A 311 22.30 46.28 -14.21
CA SER A 311 23.17 47.30 -13.63
C SER A 311 22.34 48.27 -12.77
N GLN A 312 22.68 48.35 -11.47
CA GLN A 312 22.10 49.33 -10.55
C GLN A 312 22.79 50.71 -10.66
N PRO A 313 22.08 51.79 -10.28
CA PRO A 313 22.27 53.14 -10.80
C PRO A 313 23.27 53.96 -9.99
N GLY A 314 23.89 54.93 -10.67
CA GLY A 314 24.73 55.95 -10.04
C GLY A 314 23.95 56.82 -9.06
N LYS A 315 24.62 57.18 -7.96
CA LYS A 315 24.31 58.36 -7.16
C LYS A 315 25.60 59.12 -6.90
N ILE A 316 25.42 60.44 -6.98
CA ILE A 316 26.33 61.57 -6.83
C ILE A 316 26.90 61.60 -5.41
#